data_AF-A0A1Y1LV92-F1
#
_entry.id   AF-A0A1Y1LV92-F1
#
_cell.length_a   1.000
_cell.length_b   1.000
_cell.length_c   1.000
_cell.angle_alpha   90.00
_cell.angle_beta   90.00
_cell.angle_gamma   90.00
#
_symmetry.space_group_name_H-M   'P 1'
#
loop_
_entity.id
_entity.type
_entity.pdbx_description
1 polymer ?
#
loop_
_entity_poly.entity_id
_entity_poly.type
_entity_poly.pdbx_seq_one_letter_code
_entity_poly.pdbx_strand_id
1 'polypeptide(L)'
;DIFQKAVPDMAFRGKTYLADAMLSVAALHLRSQEPTDKALVQASHAYSASALAAYVETLNSGITAGNAEALFLTASLIAFQATAQRIFIKDDTETTGNDGASRYTTPMAWFHAF
;
A
#
# COMPACT_ATOMS: atom_id res chain seq x y z
N ASP A 1 8.04 -12.87 -15.70
CA ASP A 1 9.43 -13.05 -15.25
C ASP A 1 9.90 -12.11 -14.14
N ILE A 2 9.97 -10.78 -14.32
CA ILE A 2 10.48 -9.86 -13.27
C ILE A 2 9.51 -9.75 -12.08
N PHE A 3 8.27 -9.30 -12.32
CA PHE A 3 7.27 -9.14 -11.24
C PHE A 3 6.79 -10.47 -10.64
N GLN A 4 6.95 -11.57 -11.36
CA GLN A 4 6.51 -12.90 -10.91
C GLN A 4 7.58 -13.65 -10.11
N LYS A 5 8.87 -13.35 -10.32
CA LYS A 5 9.99 -14.07 -9.68
C LYS A 5 10.99 -13.14 -9.00
N ALA A 6 11.56 -12.20 -9.74
CA ALA A 6 12.63 -11.35 -9.24
C ALA A 6 12.17 -10.39 -8.12
N VAL A 7 11.01 -9.76 -8.27
CA VAL A 7 10.48 -8.82 -7.27
C VAL A 7 10.10 -9.54 -5.96
N PRO A 8 9.34 -10.66 -5.99
CA PRO A 8 9.10 -11.45 -4.78
C PRO A 8 10.39 -11.96 -4.14
N ASP A 9 11.32 -12.51 -4.91
CA ASP A 9 12.60 -13.01 -4.39
C ASP A 9 13.41 -11.88 -3.70
N MET A 10 13.45 -10.69 -4.31
CA MET A 10 14.06 -9.50 -3.70
C MET A 10 13.36 -9.08 -2.40
N ALA A 11 12.02 -9.10 -2.38
CA ALA A 11 11.22 -8.75 -1.21
C ALA A 11 11.50 -9.70 -0.03
N PHE A 12 11.45 -11.00 -0.29
CA PHE A 12 11.59 -12.03 0.74
C PHE A 12 13.04 -12.30 1.18
N ARG A 13 14.04 -11.73 0.48
CA ARG A 13 15.44 -11.68 0.92
C ARG A 13 15.73 -10.59 1.99
N GLY A 14 14.71 -10.15 2.72
CA GLY A 14 14.85 -9.21 3.84
C GLY A 14 14.55 -7.75 3.49
N LYS A 15 13.91 -7.48 2.35
CA LYS A 15 13.42 -6.14 2.00
C LYS A 15 11.96 -6.00 2.40
N THR A 16 11.70 -5.93 3.71
CA THR A 16 10.35 -5.91 4.29
C THR A 16 9.48 -4.78 3.76
N TYR A 17 10.07 -3.60 3.54
CA TYR A 17 9.39 -2.45 2.92
C TYR A 17 8.82 -2.75 1.52
N LEU A 18 9.53 -3.56 0.71
CA LEU A 18 9.06 -4.00 -0.61
C LEU A 18 7.98 -5.07 -0.47
N ALA A 19 8.14 -6.02 0.47
CA ALA A 19 7.14 -7.05 0.73
C ALA A 19 5.80 -6.44 1.18
N ASP A 20 5.83 -5.50 2.11
CA ASP A 20 4.64 -4.80 2.59
C ASP A 20 3.98 -3.97 1.48
N ALA A 21 4.77 -3.33 0.62
CA ALA A 21 4.21 -2.61 -0.53
C ALA A 21 3.49 -3.55 -1.51
N MET A 22 4.03 -4.75 -1.75
CA MET A 22 3.37 -5.78 -2.58
C MET A 22 2.08 -6.28 -1.93
N LEU A 23 2.10 -6.58 -0.64
CA LEU A 23 0.92 -7.06 0.11
C LEU A 23 -0.17 -5.99 0.17
N SER A 24 0.20 -4.72 0.29
CA SER A 24 -0.73 -3.59 0.24
C SER A 24 -1.47 -3.51 -1.10
N VAL A 25 -0.75 -3.65 -2.21
CA VAL A 25 -1.33 -3.66 -3.56
C VAL A 25 -2.16 -4.93 -3.80
N ALA A 26 -1.71 -6.09 -3.33
CA ALA A 26 -2.46 -7.33 -3.42
C ALA A 26 -3.79 -7.25 -2.65
N ALA A 27 -3.77 -6.73 -1.42
CA ALA A 27 -4.97 -6.51 -0.63
C ALA A 27 -5.92 -5.50 -1.30
N LEU A 28 -5.39 -4.45 -1.93
CA LEU A 28 -6.19 -3.49 -2.69
C LEU A 28 -6.86 -4.14 -3.92
N HIS A 29 -6.14 -5.01 -4.63
CA HIS A 29 -6.70 -5.76 -5.75
C HIS A 29 -7.76 -6.77 -5.28
N LEU A 30 -7.54 -7.46 -4.17
CA LEU A 30 -8.55 -8.35 -3.61
C LEU A 30 -9.79 -7.57 -3.15
N ARG A 31 -9.63 -6.37 -2.58
CA ARG A 31 -10.74 -5.46 -2.27
C ARG A 31 -11.54 -5.08 -3.52
N SER A 32 -10.92 -4.97 -4.69
CA SER A 32 -11.67 -4.70 -5.94
C SER A 32 -12.54 -5.87 -6.38
N GLN A 33 -12.25 -7.09 -5.91
CA GLN A 33 -13.02 -8.30 -6.19
C GLN A 33 -14.06 -8.58 -5.11
N GLU A 34 -13.71 -8.32 -3.84
CA GLU A 34 -14.56 -8.50 -2.67
C GLU A 34 -14.59 -7.22 -1.82
N PRO A 35 -15.41 -6.22 -2.20
CA PRO A 35 -15.40 -4.90 -1.57
C PRO A 35 -16.02 -4.88 -0.17
N THR A 36 -16.77 -5.92 0.22
CA THR A 36 -17.45 -5.99 1.52
C THR A 36 -16.57 -6.52 2.64
N ASP A 37 -15.43 -7.14 2.31
CA ASP A 37 -14.50 -7.68 3.29
C ASP A 37 -13.67 -6.57 3.94
N LYS A 38 -14.07 -6.22 5.17
CA LYS A 38 -13.38 -5.22 6.00
C LYS A 38 -11.95 -5.62 6.35
N ALA A 39 -11.63 -6.91 6.39
CA ALA A 39 -10.27 -7.37 6.66
C ALA A 39 -9.33 -6.98 5.51
N LEU A 40 -9.79 -7.03 4.25
CA LEU A 40 -9.00 -6.59 3.09
C LEU A 40 -8.74 -5.09 3.09
N VAL A 41 -9.75 -4.29 3.49
CA VAL A 41 -9.58 -2.84 3.66
C VAL A 41 -8.51 -2.54 4.70
N GLN A 42 -8.64 -3.14 5.90
CA GLN A 42 -7.68 -2.94 6.99
C GLN A 42 -6.28 -3.42 6.60
N ALA A 43 -6.17 -4.58 5.95
CA ALA A 43 -4.89 -5.13 5.49
C ALA A 43 -4.21 -4.20 4.47
N SER A 44 -4.94 -3.67 3.48
CA SER A 44 -4.37 -2.76 2.48
C SER A 44 -3.78 -1.50 3.16
N HIS A 45 -4.48 -0.94 4.14
CA HIS A 45 -3.98 0.22 4.88
C HIS A 45 -2.83 -0.13 5.82
N ALA A 46 -2.91 -1.24 6.55
CA ALA A 46 -1.87 -1.67 7.48
C ALA A 46 -0.54 -1.93 6.75
N TYR A 47 -0.58 -2.67 5.65
CA TYR A 47 0.61 -2.92 4.83
C TYR A 47 1.11 -1.65 4.13
N SER A 48 0.22 -0.74 3.69
CA SER A 48 0.66 0.56 3.13
C SER A 48 1.42 1.40 4.17
N ALA A 49 0.89 1.49 5.39
CA ALA A 49 1.52 2.23 6.49
C ALA A 49 2.86 1.60 6.89
N SER A 50 2.93 0.28 7.03
CA SER A 50 4.16 -0.46 7.32
C SER A 50 5.22 -0.25 6.25
N ALA A 51 4.84 -0.37 4.97
CA ALA A 51 5.71 -0.14 3.84
C ALA A 51 6.27 1.28 3.82
N LEU A 52 5.43 2.30 4.06
CA LEU A 52 5.86 3.70 4.07
C LEU A 52 6.85 3.98 5.22
N ALA A 53 6.56 3.49 6.43
CA ALA A 53 7.43 3.67 7.59
C ALA A 53 8.81 3.04 7.35
N ALA A 54 8.85 1.78 6.93
CA ALA A 54 10.08 1.06 6.67
C ALA A 54 10.84 1.64 5.45
N TYR A 55 10.12 2.15 4.45
CA TYR A 55 10.71 2.85 3.30
C TYR A 55 11.42 4.15 3.73
N VAL A 56 10.78 4.99 4.53
CA VAL A 56 11.37 6.24 5.04
C VAL A 56 12.56 5.96 5.96
N GLU A 57 12.46 4.97 6.84
CA GLU A 57 13.57 4.54 7.68
C GLU A 57 14.77 4.09 6.84
N THR A 58 14.52 3.27 5.82
CA THR A 58 15.57 2.80 4.91
C THR A 58 16.18 3.95 4.11
N LEU A 59 15.37 4.91 3.64
CA LEU A 59 15.88 6.10 2.95
C LEU A 59 16.79 6.96 3.84
N ASN A 60 16.42 7.13 5.11
CA ASN A 60 17.22 7.88 6.08
C ASN A 60 18.57 7.20 6.36
N SER A 61 18.66 5.88 6.21
CA SER A 61 19.92 5.13 6.30
C SER A 61 20.81 5.25 5.05
N GLY A 62 20.28 5.82 3.96
CA GLY A 62 20.98 6.06 2.71
C GLY A 62 20.68 5.06 1.60
N ILE A 63 20.89 5.52 0.36
CA ILE A 63 20.71 4.72 -0.86
C ILE A 63 22.04 4.04 -1.21
N THR A 64 21.99 2.72 -1.42
CA THR A 64 23.12 1.86 -1.76
C THR A 64 22.78 1.00 -2.97
N ALA A 65 23.78 0.45 -3.65
CA ALA A 65 23.54 -0.48 -4.77
C ALA A 65 22.68 -1.69 -4.37
N GLY A 66 22.77 -2.15 -3.11
CA GLY A 66 22.02 -3.30 -2.60
C GLY A 66 20.58 -3.00 -2.15
N ASN A 67 20.16 -1.74 -2.12
CA ASN A 67 18.77 -1.36 -1.77
C ASN A 67 18.09 -0.48 -2.83
N ALA A 68 18.83 0.11 -3.78
CA ALA A 68 18.30 1.06 -4.75
C ALA A 68 17.15 0.50 -5.58
N GLU A 69 17.30 -0.72 -6.12
CA GLU A 69 16.23 -1.36 -6.91
C GLU A 69 14.98 -1.61 -6.06
N ALA A 70 15.17 -2.14 -4.86
CA ALA A 70 14.07 -2.40 -3.94
C ALA A 70 13.36 -1.09 -3.52
N LEU A 71 14.11 -0.02 -3.25
CA LEU A 71 13.57 1.29 -2.90
C LEU A 71 12.78 1.89 -4.07
N PHE A 72 13.31 1.82 -5.29
CA PHE A 72 12.62 2.28 -6.49
C PHE A 72 11.31 1.52 -6.73
N LEU A 73 11.34 0.20 -6.62
CA LEU A 73 10.14 -0.64 -6.76
C LEU A 73 9.11 -0.34 -5.66
N THR A 74 9.57 -0.13 -4.43
CA THR A 74 8.69 0.21 -3.30
C THR A 74 8.01 1.56 -3.52
N ALA A 75 8.76 2.58 -3.92
CA ALA A 75 8.20 3.89 -4.26
C ALA A 75 7.17 3.80 -5.39
N SER A 76 7.46 2.98 -6.42
CA SER A 76 6.54 2.75 -7.54
C SER A 76 5.23 2.08 -7.09
N LEU A 77 5.31 1.09 -6.18
CA LEU A 77 4.15 0.42 -5.62
C LEU A 77 3.34 1.32 -4.68
N ILE A 78 4.00 2.14 -3.85
CA ILE A 78 3.33 3.14 -3.01
C ILE A 78 2.58 4.14 -3.89
N ALA A 79 3.22 4.67 -4.93
CA ALA A 79 2.57 5.60 -5.86
C ALA A 79 1.37 4.96 -6.57
N PHE A 80 1.54 3.72 -7.05
CA PHE A 80 0.46 2.95 -7.66
C PHE A 80 -0.71 2.75 -6.69
N GLN A 81 -0.45 2.30 -5.47
CA GLN A 81 -1.45 2.12 -4.42
C GLN A 81 -2.17 3.44 -4.13
N ALA A 82 -1.41 4.55 -4.04
CA ALA A 82 -1.96 5.87 -3.74
C ALA A 82 -2.88 6.41 -4.85
N THR A 83 -2.61 6.04 -6.10
CA THR A 83 -3.50 6.34 -7.23
C THR A 83 -4.70 5.40 -7.26
N ALA A 84 -4.50 4.09 -7.12
CA ALA A 84 -5.54 3.09 -7.23
C ALA A 84 -6.56 3.17 -6.08
N GLN A 85 -6.14 3.53 -4.86
CA GLN A 85 -7.07 3.70 -3.73
C GLN A 85 -8.13 4.77 -3.98
N ARG A 86 -7.86 5.77 -4.85
CA ARG A 86 -8.80 6.85 -5.17
C ARG A 86 -10.06 6.35 -5.85
N ILE A 87 -10.01 5.19 -6.51
CA ILE A 87 -11.18 4.56 -7.12
C ILE A 87 -12.23 4.27 -6.05
N PHE A 88 -11.79 3.74 -4.90
CA PHE A 88 -12.68 3.37 -3.80
C PHE A 88 -13.20 4.57 -2.99
N ILE A 89 -12.49 5.70 -3.01
CA ILE A 89 -12.94 6.94 -2.34
C ILE A 89 -14.24 7.46 -2.99
N LYS A 90 -14.39 7.28 -4.29
CA LYS A 90 -15.59 7.71 -5.03
C LYS A 90 -16.80 6.83 -4.71
N ASP A 91 -16.61 5.51 -4.63
CA ASP A 91 -17.68 4.57 -4.30
C ASP A 91 -18.19 4.77 -2.86
N ASP A 92 -17.29 5.05 -1.90
CA ASP A 92 -17.65 5.33 -0.50
C ASP A 92 -18.49 6.63 -0.35
N THR A 93 -18.44 7.55 -1.32
CA THR A 93 -19.24 8.79 -1.33
C THR A 93 -20.60 8.67 -2.01
N GLU A 94 -20.80 7.72 -2.93
CA GLU A 94 -22.08 7.57 -3.66
C GLU A 94 -23.10 6.69 -2.90
N THR A 95 -22.67 5.93 -1.88
CA THR A 95 -23.56 5.08 -1.07
C THR A 95 -24.19 5.81 0.13
N THR A 96 -24.66 7.05 -0.04
CA THR A 96 -25.37 7.80 1.01
C THR A 96 -26.77 7.25 1.25
N GLY A 97 -26.82 6.10 1.94
CA GLY A 97 -28.01 5.45 2.49
C GLY A 97 -27.72 4.95 3.91
N ASN A 98 -27.69 5.87 4.86
CA ASN A 98 -28.14 5.68 6.25
C ASN A 98 -27.55 4.57 7.17
N ASP A 99 -26.28 4.18 7.09
CA ASP A 99 -25.67 3.37 8.17
C ASP A 99 -24.39 4.01 8.74
N GLY A 100 -24.53 4.56 9.96
CA GLY A 100 -23.51 5.29 10.71
C GLY A 100 -22.50 4.42 11.48
N ALA A 101 -22.44 3.12 11.22
CA ALA A 101 -21.54 2.22 11.93
C ALA A 101 -20.31 1.87 11.06
N SER A 102 -19.16 2.45 11.43
CA SER A 102 -17.83 2.04 10.97
C SER A 102 -17.46 2.42 9.52
N ARG A 103 -17.53 3.72 9.19
CA ARG A 103 -16.75 4.26 8.07
C ARG A 103 -15.27 4.24 8.43
N TYR A 104 -14.49 3.38 7.79
CA TYR A 104 -13.03 3.50 7.81
C TYR A 104 -12.67 4.74 7.00
N THR A 105 -12.46 5.87 7.66
CA THR A 105 -11.96 7.07 7.01
C THR A 105 -10.50 6.88 6.66
N THR A 106 -10.18 6.94 5.37
CA THR A 106 -8.79 6.99 4.91
C THR A 106 -8.07 8.17 5.61
N PRO A 107 -6.89 7.96 6.20
CA PRO A 107 -6.19 9.01 6.93
C PRO A 107 -5.60 10.04 5.95
N MET A 108 -6.45 10.97 5.49
CA MET A 108 -6.07 12.13 4.69
C MET A 108 -5.09 13.07 5.41
N ALA A 109 -4.92 12.92 6.72
CA ALA A 109 -3.96 13.68 7.53
C ALA A 109 -2.50 13.51 7.07
N TRP A 110 -2.15 12.38 6.42
CA TRP A 110 -0.79 12.14 5.95
C TRP A 110 -0.37 13.01 4.75
N PHE A 111 -1.32 13.57 3.99
CA PHE A 111 -1.03 14.39 2.82
C PHE A 111 -0.86 15.89 3.12
N HIS A 112 -1.06 16.32 4.37
CA HIS A 112 -0.86 17.71 4.79
C HIS A 112 0.48 17.94 5.51
N ALA A 113 1.31 16.89 5.66
CA ALA A 113 2.58 16.95 6.37
C ALA A 113 3.82 17.10 5.45
N PHE A 114 3.62 17.33 4.15
CA PHE A 114 4.67 17.63 3.17
C PHE A 114 4.35 18.93 2.41
#